data_AF-A0A936PCE3-F1
#
_entry.id   AF-A0A936PCE3-F1
#
_cell.length_a   1.000
_cell.length_b   1.000
_cell.length_c   1.000
_cell.angle_alpha   90.00
_cell.angle_beta   90.00
_cell.angle_gamma   90.00
#
_symmetry.space_group_name_H-M   'P 1'
#
loop_
_entity.id
_entity.type
_entity.pdbx_description
1 polymer ?
#
loop_
_entity_poly.entity_id
_entity_poly.type
_entity_poly.pdbx_seq_one_letter_code
_entity_poly.pdbx_strand_id
1 'polypeptide(L)'
;MTLNGTVRTSGDAVSLGDGNTALTLAGTTSIIDTTNNGGTAAGAGITLGGAVDGTLANTQSLSLNAGTGGAIAASSTIGTGTSLATLTVTNSNGATFSGAVTTGTSVVLTDTTDATAITFNGALTTPTLTTAAQGYNLVLNGGATITNAVSFAHTGTLTLGNDAADVLLFDGGLTATDPSGVTLNGTVRTSGDAVSLGDGNTALTLAGTTSIIDTTNNGGTAAGRASPWAGRWMARWPTRRA
;
A
#
# COMPACT_ATOMS: atom_id res chain seq x y z
N MET A 1 -7.99 -7.05 23.93
CA MET A 1 -9.39 -6.79 23.53
C MET A 1 -9.72 -7.65 22.32
N THR A 2 -10.98 -8.05 22.12
CA THR A 2 -11.39 -8.87 20.97
C THR A 2 -12.49 -8.19 20.16
N LEU A 3 -12.45 -8.34 18.84
CA LEU A 3 -13.52 -7.92 17.92
C LEU A 3 -14.04 -9.14 17.15
N ASN A 4 -15.35 -9.37 17.25
CA ASN A 4 -16.03 -10.50 16.62
C ASN A 4 -17.25 -10.03 15.82
N GLY A 5 -17.03 -9.14 14.86
CA GLY A 5 -18.09 -8.59 14.02
C GLY A 5 -17.91 -7.12 13.70
N THR A 6 -19.00 -6.37 13.70
CA THR A 6 -19.00 -4.97 13.26
C THR A 6 -19.06 -4.00 14.43
N VAL A 7 -18.17 -3.00 14.42
CA VAL A 7 -18.33 -1.74 15.14
C VAL A 7 -18.86 -0.72 14.15
N ARG A 8 -20.07 -0.20 14.40
CA ARG A 8 -20.68 0.83 13.55
C ARG A 8 -21.13 2.02 14.38
N THR A 9 -20.78 3.22 13.91
CA THR A 9 -21.26 4.49 14.46
C THR A 9 -21.91 5.33 13.36
N SER A 10 -22.57 6.43 13.72
CA SER A 10 -23.22 7.36 12.81
C SER A 10 -22.54 8.72 12.78
N GLY A 11 -21.23 8.72 12.52
CA GLY A 11 -20.40 9.92 12.53
C GLY A 11 -19.61 10.14 13.82
N ASP A 12 -19.59 9.16 14.73
CA ASP A 12 -18.74 9.21 15.93
C ASP A 12 -17.42 8.49 15.68
N ALA A 13 -16.33 9.05 16.21
CA ALA A 13 -15.01 8.44 16.10
C ALA A 13 -14.95 7.09 16.84
N VAL A 14 -14.16 6.17 16.31
CA VAL A 14 -13.88 4.87 16.93
C VAL A 14 -12.40 4.82 17.30
N SER A 15 -12.10 4.54 18.57
CA SER A 15 -10.75 4.25 19.03
C SER A 15 -10.72 2.91 19.73
N LEU A 16 -9.93 1.98 19.21
CA LEU A 16 -9.81 0.62 19.74
C LEU A 16 -8.36 0.35 20.14
N GLY A 17 -8.18 -0.02 21.41
CA GLY A 17 -6.89 -0.45 21.95
C GLY A 17 -5.96 0.71 22.24
N ASP A 18 -4.77 0.36 22.70
CA ASP A 18 -3.67 1.28 22.99
C ASP A 18 -2.34 0.54 22.84
N GLY A 19 -1.21 1.22 23.06
CA GLY A 19 0.12 0.63 22.93
C GLY A 19 0.38 -0.59 23.84
N ASN A 20 -0.47 -0.81 24.85
CA ASN A 20 -0.38 -1.94 25.77
C ASN A 20 -1.48 -2.99 25.56
N THR A 21 -2.49 -2.69 24.76
CA THR A 21 -3.70 -3.50 24.59
C THR A 21 -3.91 -3.82 23.12
N ALA A 22 -3.50 -5.02 22.71
CA ALA A 22 -3.78 -5.55 21.38
C ALA A 22 -5.28 -5.75 21.14
N LEU A 23 -5.67 -5.64 19.86
CA LEU A 23 -6.97 -5.98 19.31
C LEU A 23 -6.86 -7.32 18.57
N THR A 24 -7.55 -8.35 19.05
CA THR A 24 -7.61 -9.65 18.39
C THR A 24 -8.91 -9.79 17.61
N LEU A 25 -8.84 -10.11 16.32
CA LEU A 25 -10.00 -10.40 15.49
C LEU A 25 -10.41 -11.86 15.68
N ALA A 26 -11.59 -12.07 16.25
CA ALA A 26 -12.19 -13.39 16.43
C ALA A 26 -13.23 -13.71 15.35
N GLY A 27 -13.83 -12.70 14.72
CA GLY A 27 -14.78 -12.87 13.62
C GLY A 27 -14.06 -13.10 12.29
N THR A 28 -14.59 -13.97 11.44
CA THR A 28 -14.07 -14.21 10.08
C THR A 28 -14.00 -12.92 9.27
N THR A 29 -14.99 -12.04 9.45
CA THR A 29 -15.00 -10.67 8.93
C THR A 29 -15.32 -9.71 10.07
N SER A 30 -14.40 -8.79 10.34
CA SER A 30 -14.60 -7.68 11.26
C SER A 30 -14.68 -6.37 10.47
N ILE A 31 -15.61 -5.50 10.85
CA ILE A 31 -15.85 -4.23 10.16
C ILE A 31 -15.81 -3.11 11.19
N ILE A 32 -15.12 -2.01 10.88
CA ILE A 32 -15.21 -0.77 11.62
C ILE A 32 -15.69 0.30 10.66
N ASP A 33 -16.88 0.84 10.91
CA ASP A 33 -17.60 1.71 10.00
C ASP A 33 -18.18 2.91 10.75
N THR A 34 -17.62 4.09 10.54
CA THR A 34 -18.10 5.32 11.18
C THR A 34 -19.17 6.05 10.36
N THR A 35 -19.54 5.51 9.21
CA THR A 35 -20.46 6.14 8.25
C THR A 35 -21.91 5.69 8.40
N ASN A 36 -22.22 4.85 9.39
CA ASN A 36 -23.49 4.15 9.51
C ASN A 36 -23.94 3.50 8.19
N ASN A 37 -23.05 2.69 7.59
CA ASN A 37 -23.29 2.04 6.31
C ASN A 37 -23.69 3.04 5.21
N GLY A 38 -22.98 4.17 5.13
CA GLY A 38 -23.22 5.25 4.18
C GLY A 38 -24.30 6.27 4.59
N GLY A 39 -25.02 6.07 5.70
CA GLY A 39 -25.99 7.03 6.22
C GLY A 39 -25.39 8.37 6.68
N THR A 40 -24.09 8.38 6.95
CA THR A 40 -23.30 9.56 7.33
C THR A 40 -22.01 9.56 6.51
N ALA A 41 -22.07 10.05 5.27
CA ALA A 41 -20.99 9.95 4.29
C ALA A 41 -19.64 10.54 4.76
N ALA A 42 -19.67 11.57 5.61
CA ALA A 42 -18.45 12.12 6.21
C ALA A 42 -17.78 11.11 7.16
N GLY A 43 -18.56 10.31 7.88
CA GLY A 43 -18.05 9.45 8.94
C GLY A 43 -17.28 10.23 10.00
N ALA A 44 -16.34 9.53 10.62
CA ALA A 44 -15.39 10.06 11.60
C ALA A 44 -14.15 9.17 11.68
N GLY A 45 -13.12 9.66 12.39
CA GLY A 45 -11.83 8.97 12.46
C GLY A 45 -11.91 7.56 13.07
N ILE A 46 -11.05 6.67 12.58
CA ILE A 46 -10.82 5.34 13.15
C ILE A 46 -9.38 5.27 13.65
N THR A 47 -9.20 4.98 14.93
CA THR A 47 -7.87 4.74 15.54
C THR A 47 -7.76 3.31 16.04
N LEU A 48 -6.72 2.61 15.60
CA LEU A 48 -6.28 1.32 16.12
C LEU A 48 -4.99 1.58 16.90
N GLY A 49 -5.14 1.70 18.23
CA GLY A 49 -4.04 2.11 19.11
C GLY A 49 -3.04 0.98 19.40
N GLY A 50 -3.51 -0.25 19.44
CA GLY A 50 -2.70 -1.45 19.68
C GLY A 50 -2.43 -2.27 18.42
N ALA A 51 -1.62 -3.32 18.56
CA ALA A 51 -1.42 -4.30 17.50
C ALA A 51 -2.76 -4.99 17.15
N VAL A 52 -2.97 -5.29 15.88
CA VAL A 52 -4.20 -5.95 15.39
C VAL A 52 -3.85 -7.30 14.80
N ASP A 53 -4.31 -8.40 15.39
CA ASP A 53 -3.96 -9.75 14.95
C ASP A 53 -5.20 -10.65 14.80
N GLY A 54 -5.11 -11.66 13.93
CA GLY A 54 -6.11 -12.73 13.87
C GLY A 54 -5.98 -13.71 15.04
N THR A 55 -6.91 -14.66 15.14
CA THR A 55 -6.75 -15.83 16.02
C THR A 55 -6.08 -17.01 15.31
N LEU A 56 -6.20 -17.06 13.98
CA LEU A 56 -5.55 -18.03 13.11
C LEU A 56 -4.99 -17.29 11.89
N ALA A 57 -3.77 -17.64 11.50
CA ALA A 57 -3.12 -17.03 10.36
C ALA A 57 -3.99 -17.16 9.10
N ASN A 58 -4.06 -16.08 8.32
CA ASN A 58 -4.79 -16.02 7.06
C ASN A 58 -6.28 -16.43 7.16
N THR A 59 -6.96 -16.14 8.27
CA THR A 59 -8.38 -16.50 8.45
C THR A 59 -9.30 -15.30 8.66
N GLN A 60 -8.95 -14.37 9.55
CA GLN A 60 -9.80 -13.22 9.86
C GLN A 60 -9.47 -12.01 9.00
N SER A 61 -10.50 -11.31 8.54
CA SER A 61 -10.37 -10.08 7.75
C SER A 61 -10.85 -8.84 8.49
N LEU A 62 -10.30 -7.69 8.15
CA LEU A 62 -10.68 -6.38 8.69
C LEU A 62 -11.03 -5.41 7.57
N SER A 63 -12.19 -4.78 7.65
CA SER A 63 -12.59 -3.66 6.79
C SER A 63 -12.74 -2.38 7.60
N LEU A 64 -12.19 -1.29 7.08
CA LEU A 64 -12.18 0.03 7.71
C LEU A 64 -12.88 1.02 6.80
N ASN A 65 -13.92 1.70 7.30
CA ASN A 65 -14.62 2.76 6.60
C ASN A 65 -14.78 3.98 7.50
N ALA A 66 -13.91 4.97 7.30
CA ALA A 66 -13.93 6.22 8.05
C ALA A 66 -14.75 7.32 7.34
N GLY A 67 -15.28 7.03 6.15
CA GLY A 67 -15.99 8.00 5.31
C GLY A 67 -15.06 9.04 4.67
N THR A 68 -15.68 10.06 4.08
CA THR A 68 -14.99 11.15 3.34
C THR A 68 -14.37 12.22 4.25
N GLY A 69 -14.72 12.25 5.53
CA GLY A 69 -14.20 13.21 6.52
C GLY A 69 -13.30 12.57 7.57
N GLY A 70 -13.41 11.28 7.82
CA GLY A 70 -12.63 10.57 8.84
C GLY A 70 -11.31 10.00 8.33
N ALA A 71 -10.21 10.23 9.05
CA ALA A 71 -8.93 9.58 8.80
C ALA A 71 -8.83 8.22 9.51
N ILE A 72 -8.01 7.31 8.97
CA ILE A 72 -7.66 6.04 9.60
C ILE A 72 -6.23 6.11 10.14
N ALA A 73 -6.03 5.74 11.40
CA ALA A 73 -4.71 5.65 12.02
C ALA A 73 -4.51 4.29 12.72
N ALA A 74 -3.60 3.47 12.19
CA ALA A 74 -3.08 2.31 12.90
C ALA A 74 -1.72 2.68 13.51
N SER A 75 -1.68 2.75 14.84
CA SER A 75 -0.50 3.22 15.59
C SER A 75 0.53 2.11 15.83
N SER A 76 0.14 0.86 15.62
CA SER A 76 0.99 -0.32 15.79
C SER A 76 0.88 -1.23 14.57
N THR A 77 1.36 -2.47 14.69
CA THR A 77 1.36 -3.46 13.61
C THR A 77 -0.03 -4.04 13.34
N ILE A 78 -0.23 -4.50 12.10
CA ILE A 78 -1.42 -5.27 11.71
C ILE A 78 -0.95 -6.63 11.16
N GLY A 79 -1.38 -7.71 11.77
CA GLY A 79 -1.17 -9.09 11.32
C GLY A 79 0.26 -9.61 11.48
N THR A 80 1.13 -8.91 12.20
CA THR A 80 2.52 -9.37 12.40
C THR A 80 2.63 -10.48 13.42
N GLY A 81 1.76 -10.51 14.44
CA GLY A 81 1.71 -11.59 15.42
C GLY A 81 0.95 -12.79 14.87
N THR A 82 -0.22 -12.55 14.27
CA THR A 82 -1.00 -13.57 13.55
C THR A 82 -1.67 -12.92 12.35
N SER A 83 -1.24 -13.31 11.14
CA SER A 83 -1.62 -12.65 9.89
C SER A 83 -3.12 -12.63 9.67
N LEU A 84 -3.62 -11.49 9.20
CA LEU A 84 -4.99 -11.39 8.71
C LEU A 84 -5.12 -12.12 7.37
N ALA A 85 -6.32 -12.51 6.99
CA ALA A 85 -6.61 -12.90 5.62
C ALA A 85 -6.56 -11.67 4.71
N THR A 86 -7.47 -10.72 4.95
CA THR A 86 -7.58 -9.49 4.16
C THR A 86 -7.67 -8.26 5.04
N LEU A 87 -6.97 -7.19 4.66
CA LEU A 87 -7.18 -5.84 5.15
C LEU A 87 -7.80 -4.99 4.04
N THR A 88 -8.93 -4.36 4.31
CA THR A 88 -9.63 -3.48 3.37
C THR A 88 -9.74 -2.07 3.92
N VAL A 89 -9.24 -1.09 3.17
CA VAL A 89 -9.60 0.33 3.35
C VAL A 89 -10.73 0.64 2.38
N THR A 90 -11.94 0.76 2.91
CA THR A 90 -13.15 0.98 2.13
C THR A 90 -13.28 2.44 1.70
N ASN A 91 -13.13 3.38 2.64
CA ASN A 91 -13.06 4.81 2.37
C ASN A 91 -12.40 5.53 3.57
N SER A 92 -11.70 6.63 3.30
CA SER A 92 -11.09 7.50 4.31
C SER A 92 -10.83 8.92 3.79
N ASN A 93 -10.51 9.84 4.70
CA ASN A 93 -9.86 11.13 4.43
C ASN A 93 -8.35 11.03 4.71
N GLY A 94 -7.74 9.96 4.20
CA GLY A 94 -6.36 9.57 4.47
C GLY A 94 -6.26 8.42 5.48
N ALA A 95 -5.27 7.56 5.28
CA ALA A 95 -5.00 6.41 6.13
C ALA A 95 -3.49 6.30 6.42
N THR A 96 -3.11 6.09 7.67
CA THR A 96 -1.71 5.89 8.08
C THR A 96 -1.56 4.59 8.84
N PHE A 97 -0.70 3.71 8.35
CA PHE A 97 -0.25 2.50 9.01
C PHE A 97 1.18 2.71 9.50
N SER A 98 1.33 2.93 10.81
CA SER A 98 2.62 3.30 11.41
C SER A 98 3.55 2.10 11.56
N GLY A 99 2.99 0.93 11.91
CA GLY A 99 3.72 -0.34 11.97
C GLY A 99 3.64 -1.14 10.67
N ALA A 100 4.32 -2.30 10.66
CA ALA A 100 4.24 -3.24 9.56
C ALA A 100 2.82 -3.82 9.41
N VAL A 101 2.44 -4.11 8.17
CA VAL A 101 1.15 -4.70 7.81
C VAL A 101 1.39 -6.02 7.09
N THR A 102 0.83 -7.10 7.63
CA THR A 102 0.99 -8.46 7.10
C THR A 102 -0.37 -9.12 6.89
N THR A 103 -0.64 -9.54 5.66
CA THR A 103 -1.83 -10.33 5.30
C THR A 103 -1.44 -11.58 4.54
N GLY A 104 -2.19 -12.67 4.72
CA GLY A 104 -1.99 -13.94 4.03
C GLY A 104 -2.76 -14.10 2.72
N THR A 105 -3.67 -13.18 2.39
CA THR A 105 -4.42 -13.18 1.12
C THR A 105 -4.29 -11.85 0.40
N SER A 106 -4.76 -10.75 0.99
CA SER A 106 -4.75 -9.46 0.28
C SER A 106 -4.78 -8.22 1.16
N VAL A 107 -4.31 -7.11 0.57
CA VAL A 107 -4.68 -5.76 0.98
C VAL A 107 -5.49 -5.13 -0.16
N VAL A 108 -6.63 -4.54 0.18
CA VAL A 108 -7.57 -3.93 -0.77
C VAL A 108 -7.77 -2.47 -0.40
N LEU A 109 -7.41 -1.57 -1.32
CA LEU A 109 -7.58 -0.13 -1.18
C LEU A 109 -8.68 0.30 -2.16
N THR A 110 -9.88 0.50 -1.63
CA THR A 110 -11.09 0.71 -2.45
C THR A 110 -11.32 2.19 -2.75
N ASP A 111 -11.20 3.05 -1.75
CA ASP A 111 -11.39 4.48 -1.92
C ASP A 111 -10.70 5.25 -0.79
N THR A 112 -10.41 6.51 -1.05
CA THR A 112 -9.93 7.52 -0.11
C THR A 112 -10.08 8.86 -0.82
N THR A 113 -10.42 9.90 -0.06
CA THR A 113 -10.65 11.26 -0.57
C THR A 113 -9.51 11.69 -1.50
N ASP A 114 -9.86 12.24 -2.66
CA ASP A 114 -8.89 12.58 -3.70
C ASP A 114 -7.74 13.45 -3.16
N ALA A 115 -6.53 13.20 -3.68
CA ALA A 115 -5.28 13.82 -3.28
C ALA A 115 -4.87 13.63 -1.80
N THR A 116 -5.62 12.85 -1.00
CA THR A 116 -5.17 12.38 0.32
C THR A 116 -4.47 11.04 0.20
N ALA A 117 -3.64 10.68 1.19
CA ALA A 117 -2.73 9.55 1.08
C ALA A 117 -3.17 8.35 1.93
N ILE A 118 -2.96 7.15 1.37
CA ILE A 118 -2.82 5.91 2.12
C ILE A 118 -1.31 5.68 2.28
N THR A 119 -0.83 5.69 3.51
CA THR A 119 0.59 5.63 3.85
C THR A 119 0.91 4.41 4.69
N PHE A 120 1.83 3.58 4.18
CA PHE A 120 2.45 2.47 4.90
C PHE A 120 3.86 2.89 5.33
N ASN A 121 4.01 3.25 6.61
CA ASN A 121 5.31 3.62 7.19
C ASN A 121 6.14 2.41 7.60
N GLY A 122 5.49 1.34 8.04
CA GLY A 122 6.13 0.02 8.17
C GLY A 122 6.06 -0.78 6.87
N ALA A 123 6.81 -1.89 6.84
CA ALA A 123 6.81 -2.80 5.69
C ALA A 123 5.42 -3.38 5.41
N LEU A 124 5.02 -3.39 4.14
CA LEU A 124 3.80 -4.05 3.66
C LEU A 124 4.14 -5.45 3.13
N THR A 125 3.59 -6.50 3.74
CA THR A 125 3.71 -7.90 3.28
C THR A 125 2.33 -8.47 2.95
N THR A 126 2.08 -8.77 1.69
CA THR A 126 0.80 -9.33 1.25
C THR A 126 0.95 -10.10 -0.06
N PRO A 127 0.24 -11.21 -0.30
CA PRO A 127 0.27 -11.82 -1.62
C PRO A 127 -0.31 -10.91 -2.71
N THR A 128 -1.44 -10.27 -2.45
CA THR A 128 -2.13 -9.41 -3.41
C THR A 128 -2.30 -8.01 -2.85
N LEU A 129 -1.94 -6.99 -3.62
CA LEU A 129 -2.32 -5.59 -3.38
C LEU A 129 -3.27 -5.15 -4.48
N THR A 130 -4.51 -4.84 -4.12
CA THR A 130 -5.52 -4.32 -5.05
C THR A 130 -5.74 -2.84 -4.79
N THR A 131 -5.68 -2.04 -5.85
CA THR A 131 -6.00 -0.60 -5.83
C THR A 131 -7.16 -0.32 -6.76
N ALA A 132 -7.93 0.72 -6.48
CA ALA A 132 -9.05 1.16 -7.30
C ALA A 132 -8.68 2.42 -8.09
N ALA A 133 -9.39 2.67 -9.20
CA ALA A 133 -9.22 3.83 -10.06
C ALA A 133 -9.78 5.13 -9.46
N GLN A 134 -9.23 5.52 -8.31
CA GLN A 134 -9.62 6.68 -7.49
C GLN A 134 -8.44 7.65 -7.35
N GLY A 135 -8.71 8.90 -7.01
CA GLY A 135 -7.72 9.99 -6.98
C GLY A 135 -6.81 10.04 -5.76
N TYR A 136 -6.81 9.02 -4.90
CA TYR A 136 -5.96 8.99 -3.71
C TYR A 136 -4.47 8.76 -4.06
N ASN A 137 -3.59 9.24 -3.19
CA ASN A 137 -2.17 8.95 -3.24
C ASN A 137 -1.86 7.64 -2.50
N LEU A 138 -0.85 6.91 -2.96
CA LEU A 138 -0.33 5.73 -2.26
C LEU A 138 1.15 5.91 -1.95
N VAL A 139 1.51 5.66 -0.69
CA VAL A 139 2.88 5.83 -0.17
C VAL A 139 3.34 4.55 0.52
N LEU A 140 4.37 3.91 -0.04
CA LEU A 140 5.01 2.72 0.52
C LEU A 140 6.41 3.09 1.02
N ASN A 141 6.51 3.59 2.26
CA ASN A 141 7.77 4.05 2.84
C ASN A 141 8.60 2.87 3.37
N GLY A 142 8.02 2.01 4.22
CA GLY A 142 8.77 0.98 4.94
C GLY A 142 9.20 -0.24 4.14
N GLY A 143 9.27 -0.14 2.82
CA GLY A 143 9.44 -1.27 1.91
C GLY A 143 8.16 -2.08 1.67
N ALA A 144 8.25 -3.06 0.77
CA ALA A 144 7.13 -3.91 0.44
C ALA A 144 7.59 -5.32 0.02
N THR A 145 6.74 -6.31 0.25
CA THR A 145 6.85 -7.67 -0.31
C THR A 145 5.48 -8.08 -0.80
N ILE A 146 5.30 -8.06 -2.12
CA ILE A 146 4.06 -8.42 -2.79
C ILE A 146 4.33 -9.52 -3.78
N THR A 147 3.68 -10.68 -3.60
CA THR A 147 4.05 -11.89 -4.34
C THR A 147 3.38 -11.98 -5.71
N ASN A 148 2.13 -11.51 -5.82
CA ASN A 148 1.40 -11.52 -7.07
C ASN A 148 1.67 -10.24 -7.87
N ALA A 149 1.37 -10.27 -9.16
CA ALA A 149 1.48 -9.10 -10.03
C ALA A 149 0.61 -7.95 -9.50
N VAL A 150 1.18 -6.74 -9.49
CA VAL A 150 0.48 -5.52 -9.06
C VAL A 150 0.30 -4.58 -10.25
N SER A 151 -0.94 -4.13 -10.43
CA SER A 151 -1.26 -2.95 -11.24
C SER A 151 -1.78 -1.86 -10.32
N PHE A 152 -1.07 -0.75 -10.24
CA PHE A 152 -1.54 0.44 -9.53
C PHE A 152 -2.52 1.18 -10.43
N ALA A 153 -3.81 1.10 -10.08
CA ALA A 153 -4.92 1.69 -10.82
C ALA A 153 -5.31 3.08 -10.31
N HIS A 154 -4.88 3.46 -9.09
CA HIS A 154 -5.17 4.78 -8.53
C HIS A 154 -4.52 5.88 -9.36
N THR A 155 -5.18 7.04 -9.44
CA THR A 155 -4.78 8.14 -10.33
C THR A 155 -4.08 9.29 -9.61
N GLY A 156 -4.02 9.24 -8.28
CA GLY A 156 -3.13 10.09 -7.49
C GLY A 156 -1.65 9.73 -7.68
N THR A 157 -0.79 10.26 -6.83
CA THR A 157 0.66 9.97 -6.85
C THR A 157 0.98 8.60 -6.23
N LEU A 158 2.06 7.99 -6.67
CA LEU A 158 2.63 6.77 -6.08
C LEU A 158 4.05 7.07 -5.58
N THR A 159 4.32 6.79 -4.31
CA THR A 159 5.67 6.84 -3.73
C THR A 159 6.13 5.42 -3.38
N LEU A 160 7.28 5.03 -3.92
CA LEU A 160 7.94 3.75 -3.71
C LEU A 160 9.25 3.99 -2.97
N GLY A 161 9.25 3.73 -1.66
CA GLY A 161 10.39 3.97 -0.76
C GLY A 161 10.57 5.44 -0.40
N ASN A 162 11.21 5.67 0.74
CA ASN A 162 11.64 6.98 1.22
C ASN A 162 13.10 7.03 1.68
N ASP A 163 13.77 5.89 1.79
CA ASP A 163 15.18 5.74 2.11
C ASP A 163 15.94 4.94 1.03
N ALA A 164 17.25 5.16 0.95
CA ALA A 164 18.15 4.45 0.03
C ALA A 164 18.20 2.93 0.29
N ALA A 165 17.99 2.52 1.54
CA ALA A 165 18.01 1.12 1.97
C ALA A 165 16.70 0.38 1.71
N ASP A 166 15.63 1.08 1.31
CA ASP A 166 14.34 0.44 1.09
C ASP A 166 14.38 -0.55 -0.06
N VAL A 167 13.72 -1.69 0.16
CA VAL A 167 13.50 -2.72 -0.86
C VAL A 167 11.99 -2.93 -0.98
N LEU A 168 11.49 -2.72 -2.19
CA LEU A 168 10.12 -3.03 -2.59
C LEU A 168 10.17 -4.22 -3.55
N LEU A 169 9.92 -5.41 -3.00
CA LEU A 169 9.85 -6.67 -3.75
C LEU A 169 8.45 -6.88 -4.32
N PHE A 170 8.34 -6.88 -5.65
CA PHE A 170 7.16 -7.23 -6.42
C PHE A 170 7.44 -8.52 -7.21
N ASP A 171 7.27 -9.67 -6.55
CA ASP A 171 7.67 -10.98 -7.08
C ASP A 171 6.84 -11.44 -8.27
N GLY A 172 5.67 -10.85 -8.52
CA GLY A 172 4.84 -11.10 -9.70
C GLY A 172 4.93 -10.00 -10.76
N GLY A 173 5.81 -9.01 -10.56
CA GLY A 173 5.93 -7.83 -11.41
C GLY A 173 5.03 -6.66 -11.00
N LEU A 174 5.26 -5.53 -11.66
CA LEU A 174 4.71 -4.23 -11.29
C LEU A 174 4.37 -3.38 -12.51
N THR A 175 3.16 -2.83 -12.55
CA THR A 175 2.72 -1.79 -13.50
C THR A 175 2.18 -0.57 -12.74
N ALA A 176 2.70 0.61 -13.06
CA ALA A 176 2.32 1.90 -12.49
C ALA A 176 2.22 2.96 -13.59
N THR A 177 1.24 2.81 -14.49
CA THR A 177 0.99 3.75 -15.60
C THR A 177 -0.18 4.69 -15.33
N ASP A 178 -1.14 4.28 -14.50
CA ASP A 178 -2.33 5.08 -14.16
C ASP A 178 -2.09 6.19 -13.11
N PRO A 179 -1.15 6.06 -12.13
CA PRO A 179 -0.83 7.13 -11.20
C PRO A 179 -0.41 8.42 -11.93
N SER A 180 -0.75 9.59 -11.42
CA SER A 180 -0.34 10.87 -12.04
C SER A 180 1.17 11.16 -11.95
N GLY A 181 1.88 10.42 -11.11
CA GLY A 181 3.33 10.47 -11.00
C GLY A 181 3.84 9.37 -10.08
N VAL A 182 5.03 8.85 -10.39
CA VAL A 182 5.74 7.84 -9.60
C VAL A 182 7.02 8.46 -9.04
N THR A 183 7.19 8.39 -7.73
CA THR A 183 8.42 8.76 -7.04
C THR A 183 9.10 7.48 -6.53
N LEU A 184 10.39 7.33 -6.82
CA LEU A 184 11.19 6.18 -6.41
C LEU A 184 12.37 6.63 -5.55
N ASN A 185 12.55 5.98 -4.40
CA ASN A 185 13.78 5.95 -3.62
C ASN A 185 14.08 4.50 -3.20
N GLY A 186 15.35 4.11 -3.15
CA GLY A 186 15.75 2.73 -2.84
C GLY A 186 15.64 1.78 -4.03
N THR A 187 15.22 0.54 -3.80
CA THR A 187 15.22 -0.53 -4.81
C THR A 187 13.82 -1.10 -5.05
N VAL A 188 13.35 -1.05 -6.30
CA VAL A 188 12.26 -1.92 -6.78
C VAL A 188 12.87 -3.22 -7.29
N ARG A 189 12.47 -4.36 -6.72
CA ARG A 189 12.97 -5.68 -7.08
C ARG A 189 11.85 -6.58 -7.60
N THR A 190 12.14 -7.39 -8.61
CA THR A 190 11.28 -8.49 -9.09
C THR A 190 12.10 -9.77 -9.26
N SER A 191 11.46 -10.92 -9.48
CA SER A 191 12.14 -12.22 -9.70
C SER A 191 12.28 -12.64 -11.15
N GLY A 192 12.46 -11.65 -12.02
CA GLY A 192 12.49 -11.84 -13.47
C GLY A 192 11.27 -11.27 -14.16
N ASP A 193 10.35 -10.65 -13.41
CA ASP A 193 9.10 -10.11 -13.92
C ASP A 193 9.22 -8.70 -14.45
N ALA A 194 8.22 -8.31 -15.24
CA ALA A 194 8.16 -7.01 -15.86
C ALA A 194 7.97 -5.89 -14.82
N VAL A 195 8.62 -4.76 -15.09
CA VAL A 195 8.44 -3.51 -14.36
C VAL A 195 8.10 -2.42 -15.37
N SER A 196 6.95 -1.78 -15.19
CA SER A 196 6.52 -0.61 -15.95
C SER A 196 6.21 0.53 -14.97
N LEU A 197 7.10 1.52 -14.90
CA LEU A 197 6.92 2.71 -14.07
C LEU A 197 6.77 3.93 -14.97
N GLY A 198 5.58 4.52 -14.96
CA GLY A 198 5.25 5.65 -15.79
C GLY A 198 5.06 5.35 -17.27
N ASP A 199 4.65 6.39 -18.00
CA ASP A 199 4.39 6.39 -19.44
C ASP A 199 4.47 7.83 -19.99
N GLY A 200 3.79 8.14 -21.11
CA GLY A 200 3.79 9.50 -21.67
C GLY A 200 3.07 10.55 -20.82
N ASN A 201 2.19 10.13 -19.91
CA ASN A 201 1.39 11.00 -19.03
C ASN A 201 1.78 10.86 -17.55
N THR A 202 2.59 9.85 -17.21
CA THR A 202 2.99 9.54 -15.84
C THR A 202 4.49 9.71 -15.67
N ALA A 203 4.90 10.79 -15.00
CA ALA A 203 6.31 11.08 -14.76
C ALA A 203 6.93 10.12 -13.73
N LEU A 204 8.17 9.69 -13.99
CA LEU A 204 9.00 8.97 -13.02
C LEU A 204 10.06 9.92 -12.43
N THR A 205 10.00 10.15 -11.12
CA THR A 205 10.94 10.97 -10.36
C THR A 205 11.82 10.08 -9.50
N LEU A 206 13.14 10.24 -9.59
CA LEU A 206 14.11 9.61 -8.70
C LEU A 206 14.40 10.58 -7.56
N ALA A 207 13.95 10.28 -6.34
CA ALA A 207 14.00 11.22 -5.22
C ALA A 207 15.28 11.11 -4.37
N GLY A 208 16.02 10.00 -4.48
CA GLY A 208 17.21 9.74 -3.67
C GLY A 208 18.50 9.60 -4.47
N THR A 209 19.60 9.39 -3.76
CA THR A 209 20.92 9.10 -4.35
C THR A 209 21.00 7.69 -4.94
N THR A 210 20.13 6.78 -4.51
CA THR A 210 20.02 5.42 -5.02
C THR A 210 18.58 5.12 -5.40
N SER A 211 18.37 4.86 -6.68
CA SER A 211 17.10 4.37 -7.21
C SER A 211 17.40 3.25 -8.19
N ILE A 212 17.05 2.02 -7.82
CA ILE A 212 17.43 0.81 -8.54
C ILE A 212 16.18 0.06 -8.96
N ILE A 213 16.17 -0.44 -10.20
CA ILE A 213 15.24 -1.47 -10.66
C ILE A 213 16.05 -2.75 -10.85
N ASP A 214 15.81 -3.72 -9.99
CA ASP A 214 16.48 -5.02 -9.98
C ASP A 214 15.49 -6.11 -10.42
N THR A 215 15.52 -6.46 -11.72
CA THR A 215 14.70 -7.57 -12.26
C THR A 215 15.40 -8.93 -12.15
N THR A 216 16.55 -9.01 -11.47
CA THR A 216 17.35 -10.24 -11.35
C THR A 216 17.16 -10.91 -9.99
N ASN A 217 16.37 -10.33 -9.10
CA ASN A 217 16.26 -10.73 -7.69
C ASN A 217 17.63 -10.91 -7.04
N ASN A 218 18.44 -9.85 -7.01
CA ASN A 218 19.80 -9.86 -6.45
C ASN A 218 20.69 -10.97 -7.06
N GLY A 219 20.59 -11.15 -8.37
CA GLY A 219 21.32 -12.19 -9.11
C GLY A 219 20.75 -13.61 -8.99
N GLY A 220 19.61 -13.80 -8.33
CA GLY A 220 18.92 -15.10 -8.26
C GLY A 220 18.31 -15.57 -9.60
N THR A 221 18.00 -14.63 -10.49
CA THR A 221 17.43 -14.90 -11.83
C THR A 221 18.43 -14.50 -12.91
N ALA A 222 19.06 -15.49 -13.54
CA ALA A 222 20.21 -15.31 -14.45
C ALA A 222 19.94 -14.51 -15.74
N ALA A 223 18.68 -14.17 -16.04
CA ALA A 223 18.28 -13.52 -17.28
C ALA A 223 17.24 -12.39 -17.06
N GLY A 224 17.30 -11.67 -15.93
CA GLY A 224 16.32 -10.63 -15.56
C GLY A 224 15.71 -9.91 -16.76
N ARG A 225 14.37 -9.90 -16.85
CA ARG A 225 13.66 -9.52 -18.08
C ARG A 225 14.17 -8.19 -18.63
N ALA A 226 14.44 -8.16 -19.94
CA ALA A 226 14.87 -6.96 -20.64
C ALA A 226 13.85 -5.83 -20.44
N SER A 227 14.32 -4.72 -19.88
CA SER A 227 13.53 -3.51 -19.65
C SER A 227 12.94 -3.01 -20.99
N PRO A 228 11.61 -2.79 -21.10
CA PRO A 228 10.99 -2.24 -22.33
C PRO A 228 11.48 -0.82 -22.67
N TRP A 229 12.28 -0.21 -21.79
CA TRP A 229 12.83 1.15 -21.91
C TRP A 229 14.13 1.24 -22.72
N ALA A 230 14.71 0.12 -23.16
CA ALA A 230 15.98 0.11 -23.90
C ALA A 230 15.95 0.84 -25.27
N GLY A 231 14.78 1.27 -25.76
CA GLY A 231 14.62 1.92 -27.06
C GLY A 231 14.32 3.42 -27.07
N ARG A 232 14.17 4.09 -25.91
CA ARG A 232 13.63 5.47 -25.85
C ARG A 232 14.60 6.58 -25.40
N TRP A 233 15.89 6.27 -25.24
CA TRP A 233 16.92 7.29 -25.03
C TRP A 233 17.69 7.58 -26.34
N MET A 234 17.15 8.46 -27.17
CA MET A 234 17.99 9.16 -28.17
C MET A 234 18.74 10.28 -27.46
N ALA A 235 19.90 9.97 -26.87
CA ALA A 235 20.89 10.98 -26.54
C ALA A 235 21.47 11.54 -27.85
N ARG A 236 20.92 12.66 -28.34
CA ARG A 236 21.50 13.42 -29.44
C ARG A 236 22.78 14.09 -28.93
N TRP A 237 23.92 13.44 -29.14
CA TRP A 237 25.22 14.08 -28.93
C TRP A 237 25.41 15.21 -29.96
N PRO A 238 25.85 16.42 -29.55
CA PRO A 238 26.28 17.43 -30.50
C PRO A 238 27.60 16.99 -31.11
N THR A 239 27.66 16.91 -32.44
CA THR A 239 28.92 16.82 -33.17
C THR A 239 29.76 18.06 -32.87
N ARG A 240 30.83 17.92 -32.08
CA ARG A 240 31.88 18.94 -32.04
C ARG A 240 32.58 18.93 -33.39
N ARG A 241 32.31 19.96 -34.20
CA ARG A 241 33.23 20.38 -35.26
C ARG A 241 34.31 21.24 -34.61
N ALA A 242 35.55 20.79 -34.73
CA ALA A 242 36.74 21.62 -34.92
C ALA A 242 37.76 20.75 -35.65
#